data_AF-A0A7L3XTM1-F1
#
_entry.id   AF-A0A7L3XTM1-F1
#
_cell.length_a   1.000
_cell.length_b   1.000
_cell.length_c   1.000
_cell.angle_alpha   90.00
_cell.angle_beta   90.00
_cell.angle_gamma   90.00
#
_symmetry.space_group_name_H-M   'P 1'
#
loop_
_entity.id
_entity.type
_entity.pdbx_description
1 polymer ?
#
loop_
_entity_poly.entity_id
_entity_poly.type
_entity_poly.pdbx_seq_one_letter_code
_entity_poly.pdbx_strand_id
1 'polypeptide(L)'
;LQGYASEMDNPNLVHLIPSALQNKKEILFGNLPEIYEFHNRHVGTGGCPAIFLKEIENCIENPELLARCFLKRKEDLQIYEKYCQNKPRSEALWRQCGDSIFFQECQRKLDHKLSLDAYLLKPVQRITKYQLLLKEMLKCSKNSEGTAELEEALATMLDIIKSVNDSMHQIAITGYE
;
A
#
# COMPACT_ATOMS: atom_id res chain seq x y z
N LEU A 1 -4.25 7.82 10.83
CA LEU A 1 -3.54 8.56 9.76
C LEU A 1 -3.60 10.03 10.09
N GLN A 2 -2.46 10.64 10.40
CA GLN A 2 -2.32 12.09 10.52
C GLN A 2 -2.01 12.69 9.14
N GLY A 3 -2.32 13.96 8.93
CA GLY A 3 -2.07 14.67 7.66
C GLY A 3 -3.32 14.78 6.78
N TYR A 4 -3.17 14.65 5.46
CA TYR A 4 -4.25 14.93 4.48
C TYR A 4 -5.61 14.31 4.84
N ALA A 5 -5.64 13.04 5.25
CA ALA A 5 -6.88 12.34 5.58
C ALA A 5 -7.56 12.88 6.85
N SER A 6 -6.80 13.29 7.87
CA SER A 6 -7.37 13.90 9.09
C SER A 6 -7.76 15.36 8.86
N GLU A 7 -7.03 16.08 8.01
CA GLU A 7 -7.33 17.46 7.65
C GLU A 7 -8.66 17.62 6.92
N MET A 8 -9.17 16.57 6.26
CA MET A 8 -10.52 16.58 5.68
C MET A 8 -11.64 16.70 6.71
N ASP A 9 -11.37 16.32 7.96
CA ASP A 9 -12.33 16.41 9.07
C ASP A 9 -12.05 17.65 9.95
N ASN A 10 -11.03 18.47 9.59
CA ASN A 10 -10.64 19.65 10.35
C ASN A 10 -11.63 20.81 10.10
N PRO A 11 -12.34 21.32 11.13
CA PRO A 11 -13.28 22.43 10.96
C PRO A 11 -12.65 23.69 10.36
N ASN A 12 -11.34 23.89 10.55
CA ASN A 12 -10.61 25.04 10.01
C ASN A 12 -10.31 24.92 8.51
N LEU A 13 -10.35 23.72 7.92
CA LEU A 13 -10.04 23.49 6.50
C LEU A 13 -11.23 22.94 5.70
N VAL A 14 -12.31 22.52 6.37
CA VAL A 14 -13.49 21.94 5.71
C VAL A 14 -14.08 22.85 4.62
N HIS A 15 -14.02 24.17 4.81
CA HIS A 15 -14.50 25.16 3.85
C HIS A 15 -13.65 25.26 2.57
N LEU A 16 -12.43 24.72 2.58
CA LEU A 16 -11.53 24.66 1.42
C LEU A 16 -11.72 23.37 0.60
N ILE A 17 -12.48 22.39 1.12
CA ILE A 17 -12.69 21.10 0.46
C ILE A 17 -13.56 21.31 -0.79
N PRO A 18 -13.07 20.96 -1.99
CA PRO A 18 -13.84 21.07 -3.22
C PRO A 18 -15.09 20.20 -3.19
N SER A 19 -16.17 20.65 -3.82
CA SER A 19 -17.42 19.88 -3.94
C SER A 19 -17.21 18.49 -4.53
N ALA A 20 -16.28 18.36 -5.49
CA ALA A 20 -15.90 17.08 -6.08
C ALA A 20 -15.36 16.06 -5.06
N LEU A 21 -14.75 16.52 -3.96
CA LEU A 21 -14.09 15.73 -2.92
C LEU A 21 -14.97 15.44 -1.71
N GLN A 22 -16.05 16.21 -1.49
CA GLN A 22 -16.93 16.05 -0.34
C GLN A 22 -17.47 14.61 -0.25
N ASN A 23 -17.37 14.01 0.95
CA ASN A 23 -17.77 12.63 1.23
C ASN A 23 -17.06 11.53 0.40
N LYS A 24 -15.96 11.87 -0.30
CA LYS A 24 -15.20 10.91 -1.14
C LYS A 24 -13.82 10.57 -0.57
N LYS A 25 -13.63 10.75 0.75
CA LYS A 25 -12.40 10.39 1.46
C LYS A 25 -12.01 8.92 1.23
N GLU A 26 -12.95 8.01 1.37
CA GLU A 26 -12.75 6.57 1.15
C GLU A 26 -12.38 6.23 -0.30
N ILE A 27 -12.83 7.03 -1.27
CA ILE A 27 -12.43 6.86 -2.68
C ILE A 27 -11.01 7.38 -2.89
N LEU A 28 -10.66 8.53 -2.32
CA LEU A 28 -9.34 9.13 -2.48
C LEU A 28 -8.25 8.24 -1.87
N PHE A 29 -8.44 7.78 -0.63
CA PHE A 29 -7.45 7.00 0.11
C PHE A 29 -7.63 5.49 -0.01
N GLY A 30 -8.78 4.99 -0.49
CA GLY A 30 -9.07 3.56 -0.52
C GLY A 30 -8.91 2.92 0.87
N ASN A 31 -8.41 1.69 0.90
CA ASN A 31 -8.02 1.02 2.13
C ASN A 31 -6.56 1.28 2.55
N LEU A 32 -6.00 2.46 2.25
CA LEU A 32 -4.66 2.83 2.76
C LEU A 32 -4.50 2.65 4.28
N PRO A 33 -5.51 2.92 5.14
CA PRO A 33 -5.40 2.64 6.57
C PRO A 33 -5.10 1.17 6.88
N GLU A 34 -5.77 0.26 6.20
CA GLU A 34 -5.59 -1.19 6.35
C GLU A 34 -4.18 -1.61 5.95
N ILE A 35 -3.67 -1.09 4.82
CA ILE A 35 -2.27 -1.31 4.39
C ILE A 35 -1.30 -0.76 5.42
N TYR A 36 -1.53 0.47 5.91
CA TYR A 36 -0.68 1.08 6.92
C TYR A 36 -0.66 0.25 8.21
N GLU A 37 -1.81 -0.23 8.67
CA GLU A 37 -1.90 -1.07 9.87
C GLU A 37 -1.17 -2.40 9.70
N PHE A 38 -1.34 -3.08 8.57
CA PHE A 38 -0.61 -4.31 8.27
C PHE A 38 0.92 -4.13 8.37
N HIS A 39 1.44 -3.03 7.82
CA HIS A 39 2.88 -2.74 7.86
C HIS A 39 3.36 -2.23 9.22
N ASN A 40 2.60 -1.33 9.86
CA ASN A 40 3.12 -0.49 10.95
C ASN A 40 2.50 -0.71 12.33
N ARG A 41 1.42 -1.49 12.50
CA ARG A 41 0.64 -1.47 13.75
C ARG A 41 1.46 -1.86 14.99
N HIS A 42 1.92 -0.85 15.72
CA HIS A 42 2.23 -0.88 17.13
C HIS A 42 0.93 -0.84 17.94
N VAL A 43 0.64 -1.85 18.76
CA VAL A 43 -0.34 -1.72 19.84
C VAL A 43 0.40 -1.26 21.10
N GLY A 44 0.23 0.00 21.47
CA GLY A 44 0.52 0.46 22.83
C GLY A 44 -0.41 -0.26 23.81
N THR A 45 0.21 -0.79 24.88
CA THR A 45 -0.37 -1.55 26.01
C THR A 45 -1.02 -2.90 25.66
N GLY A 46 -0.19 -3.90 25.35
CA GLY A 46 -0.63 -5.30 25.39
C GLY A 46 -0.12 -6.23 24.28
N GLY A 47 1.17 -6.19 23.94
CA GLY A 47 1.87 -7.42 23.51
C GLY A 47 1.89 -7.84 22.03
N CYS A 48 1.42 -7.06 21.06
CA CYS A 48 1.63 -7.36 19.63
C CYS A 48 2.33 -6.21 18.89
N PRO A 49 3.60 -6.38 18.48
CA PRO A 49 4.34 -5.37 17.72
C PRO A 49 3.97 -5.41 16.23
N ALA A 50 4.34 -4.35 15.48
CA ALA A 50 4.15 -4.21 14.03
C ALA A 50 4.36 -5.53 13.29
N ILE A 51 3.33 -5.99 12.57
CA ILE A 51 3.27 -7.37 12.10
C ILE A 51 4.33 -7.61 11.02
N PHE A 52 4.29 -6.87 9.92
CA PHE A 52 5.18 -7.16 8.80
C PHE A 52 6.55 -6.47 8.91
N LEU A 53 6.59 -5.20 9.33
CA LEU A 53 7.86 -4.49 9.48
C LEU A 53 8.78 -5.17 10.49
N LYS A 54 8.26 -5.55 11.66
CA LYS A 54 9.10 -6.19 12.69
C LYS A 54 9.50 -7.61 12.31
N GLU A 55 8.63 -8.35 11.63
CA GLU A 55 8.99 -9.66 11.06
C GLU A 55 10.18 -9.52 10.09
N ILE A 56 10.18 -8.48 9.24
CA ILE A 56 11.31 -8.17 8.35
C ILE A 56 12.55 -7.73 9.15
N GLU A 57 12.42 -6.85 10.14
CA GLU A 57 13.55 -6.39 10.97
C GLU A 57 14.22 -7.55 11.73
N ASN A 58 13.44 -8.52 12.19
CA ASN A 58 13.97 -9.71 12.85
C ASN A 58 14.74 -10.64 11.89
N CYS A 59 14.61 -10.45 10.57
CA CYS A 59 15.33 -11.22 9.56
C CYS A 59 16.67 -10.58 9.15
N ILE A 60 17.07 -9.45 9.74
CA ILE A 60 18.32 -8.75 9.37
C ILE A 60 19.55 -9.67 9.54
N GLU A 61 19.60 -10.44 10.63
CA GLU A 61 20.70 -11.36 10.91
C GLU A 61 20.57 -12.70 10.18
N ASN A 62 19.36 -13.06 9.73
CA ASN A 62 19.02 -14.35 9.12
C ASN A 62 18.12 -14.12 7.89
N PRO A 63 18.69 -13.64 6.75
CA PRO A 63 17.92 -13.25 5.57
C PRO A 63 17.07 -14.38 4.96
N GLU A 64 17.45 -15.64 5.18
CA GLU A 64 16.70 -16.83 4.78
C GLU A 64 15.30 -16.92 5.43
N LEU A 65 15.12 -16.34 6.63
CA LEU A 65 13.83 -16.29 7.31
C LEU A 65 12.86 -15.29 6.67
N LEU A 66 13.35 -14.38 5.83
CA LEU A 66 12.52 -13.40 5.15
C LEU A 66 11.49 -14.09 4.25
N ALA A 67 11.88 -15.16 3.55
CA ALA A 67 10.98 -15.94 2.71
C ALA A 67 9.74 -16.42 3.48
N ARG A 68 9.97 -16.96 4.68
CA ARG A 68 8.90 -17.44 5.56
C ARG A 68 7.96 -16.33 6.01
N CYS A 69 8.48 -15.11 6.20
CA CYS A 69 7.65 -13.94 6.52
C CYS A 69 6.66 -13.63 5.39
N PHE A 70 7.10 -13.68 4.12
CA PHE A 70 6.20 -13.48 2.98
C PHE A 70 5.16 -14.60 2.87
N LEU A 71 5.58 -15.86 2.99
CA LEU A 71 4.68 -17.01 2.88
C LEU A 71 3.59 -17.01 3.97
N LYS A 72 3.97 -16.69 5.21
CA LYS A 72 3.04 -16.57 6.35
C LYS A 72 2.00 -15.46 6.17
N ARG A 73 2.32 -14.44 5.38
CA ARG A 73 1.53 -13.19 5.24
C ARG A 73 0.85 -13.08 3.87
N LYS A 74 0.82 -14.14 3.07
CA LYS A 74 0.29 -14.10 1.70
C LYS A 74 -1.20 -13.72 1.65
N GLU A 75 -2.00 -14.16 2.63
CA GLU A 75 -3.41 -13.79 2.75
C GLU A 75 -3.55 -12.32 3.18
N ASP A 76 -2.73 -11.87 4.13
CA ASP A 76 -2.71 -10.49 4.59
C ASP A 76 -2.35 -9.51 3.45
N LEU A 77 -1.49 -9.94 2.52
CA LEU A 77 -1.08 -9.14 1.35
C LEU A 77 -2.20 -8.95 0.30
N GLN A 78 -3.32 -9.69 0.39
CA GLN A 78 -4.47 -9.52 -0.51
C GLN A 78 -5.16 -8.15 -0.36
N ILE A 79 -4.93 -7.44 0.75
CA ILE A 79 -5.41 -6.06 0.94
C ILE A 79 -4.94 -5.10 -0.17
N TYR A 80 -3.85 -5.42 -0.87
CA TYR A 80 -3.36 -4.65 -2.02
C TYR A 80 -4.28 -4.75 -3.24
N GLU A 81 -5.02 -5.83 -3.41
CA GLU A 81 -6.01 -5.98 -4.49
C GLU A 81 -7.07 -4.87 -4.40
N LYS A 82 -7.70 -4.76 -3.24
CA LYS A 82 -8.70 -3.73 -2.95
C LYS A 82 -8.16 -2.32 -3.19
N TYR A 83 -6.92 -2.05 -2.81
CA TYR A 83 -6.29 -0.74 -3.05
C TYR A 83 -6.09 -0.47 -4.54
N CYS A 84 -5.54 -1.43 -5.27
CA CYS A 84 -5.28 -1.32 -6.70
C CYS A 84 -6.58 -1.15 -7.50
N GLN A 85 -7.64 -1.92 -7.18
CA GLN A 85 -8.97 -1.77 -7.77
C GLN A 85 -9.57 -0.38 -7.55
N ASN A 86 -9.29 0.24 -6.41
CA ASN A 86 -9.74 1.59 -6.14
C ASN A 86 -8.87 2.68 -6.82
N LYS A 87 -7.60 2.39 -7.14
CA LYS A 87 -6.63 3.38 -7.61
C LYS A 87 -7.10 4.18 -8.84
N PRO A 88 -7.73 3.61 -9.89
CA PRO A 88 -8.23 4.40 -11.02
C PRO A 88 -9.31 5.42 -10.62
N ARG A 89 -10.18 5.05 -9.68
CA ARG A 89 -11.22 5.95 -9.13
C ARG A 89 -10.61 7.08 -8.30
N SER A 90 -9.62 6.75 -7.46
CA SER A 90 -8.81 7.73 -6.73
C SER A 90 -8.12 8.72 -7.67
N GLU A 91 -7.50 8.24 -8.77
CA GLU A 91 -6.86 9.09 -9.78
C GLU A 91 -7.85 9.98 -10.53
N ALA A 92 -9.00 9.44 -10.92
CA ALA A 92 -10.05 10.21 -11.58
C ALA A 92 -10.58 11.33 -10.68
N LEU A 93 -10.71 11.06 -9.37
CA LEU A 93 -11.05 12.08 -8.37
C LEU A 93 -9.93 13.11 -8.23
N TRP A 94 -8.67 12.67 -8.11
CA TRP A 94 -7.51 13.55 -7.99
C TRP A 94 -7.40 14.51 -9.18
N ARG A 95 -7.65 14.07 -10.42
CA ARG A 95 -7.65 14.95 -11.61
C ARG A 95 -8.67 16.10 -11.52
N GLN A 96 -9.74 15.95 -10.75
CA GLN A 96 -10.78 16.98 -10.61
C GLN A 96 -10.46 18.01 -9.51
N CYS A 97 -9.68 17.63 -8.51
CA CYS A 97 -9.53 18.44 -7.29
C CYS A 97 -8.11 18.52 -6.72
N GLY A 98 -7.11 17.91 -7.36
CA GLY A 98 -5.73 17.78 -6.87
C GLY A 98 -5.02 19.12 -6.67
N ASP A 99 -5.31 20.10 -7.54
CA ASP A 99 -4.75 21.45 -7.47
C ASP A 99 -5.52 22.38 -6.52
N SER A 100 -6.46 21.87 -5.74
CA SER A 100 -7.27 22.69 -4.83
C SER A 100 -6.45 23.30 -3.69
N ILE A 101 -6.90 24.46 -3.21
CA ILE A 101 -6.29 25.18 -2.08
C ILE A 101 -6.19 24.28 -0.85
N PHE A 102 -7.17 23.41 -0.62
CA PHE A 102 -7.13 22.42 0.46
C PHE A 102 -5.86 21.55 0.42
N PHE A 103 -5.53 20.94 -0.72
CA PHE A 103 -4.35 20.08 -0.82
C PHE A 103 -3.05 20.87 -0.77
N GLN A 104 -3.01 22.07 -1.36
CA GLN A 104 -1.85 22.96 -1.27
C GLN A 104 -1.55 23.33 0.19
N GLU A 105 -2.57 23.66 0.98
CA GLU A 105 -2.42 24.02 2.38
C GLU A 105 -2.01 22.82 3.24
N CYS A 106 -2.57 21.63 2.97
CA CYS A 106 -2.12 20.39 3.61
C CYS A 106 -0.65 20.08 3.29
N GLN A 107 -0.26 20.21 2.01
CA GLN A 107 1.11 19.95 1.57
C GLN A 107 2.10 20.90 2.21
N ARG A 108 1.76 22.19 2.29
CA ARG A 108 2.55 23.23 2.96
C ARG A 108 2.71 22.95 4.46
N LYS A 109 1.62 22.60 5.16
CA LYS A 109 1.66 22.29 6.60
C LYS A 109 2.53 21.06 6.92
N LEU A 110 2.55 20.08 6.02
CA LEU A 110 3.33 18.85 6.17
C LEU A 110 4.76 18.99 5.63
N ASP A 111 5.12 20.11 5.02
CA ASP A 111 6.40 20.34 4.34
C ASP A 111 6.74 19.23 3.31
N HIS A 112 5.71 18.78 2.58
CA HIS A 112 5.85 17.72 1.60
C HIS A 112 6.38 18.25 0.27
N LYS A 113 7.49 17.66 -0.21
CA LYS A 113 8.09 17.98 -1.51
C LYS A 113 7.32 17.44 -2.71
N LEU A 114 6.51 16.40 -2.50
CA LEU A 114 5.70 15.77 -3.54
C LEU A 114 4.21 16.05 -3.26
N SER A 115 3.41 16.04 -4.31
CA SER A 115 1.95 16.07 -4.24
C SER A 115 1.38 14.78 -3.63
N LEU A 116 0.14 14.83 -3.12
CA LEU A 116 -0.49 13.69 -2.47
C LEU A 116 -0.59 12.46 -3.40
N ASP A 117 -0.86 12.61 -4.69
CA ASP A 117 -0.98 11.48 -5.62
C ASP A 117 0.31 10.65 -5.72
N ALA A 118 1.48 11.27 -5.61
CA ALA A 118 2.76 10.57 -5.57
C ALA A 118 2.86 9.67 -4.31
N TYR A 119 2.28 10.09 -3.18
CA TYR A 119 2.18 9.25 -1.99
C TYR A 119 1.12 8.15 -2.14
N LEU A 120 -0.01 8.44 -2.79
CA LEU A 120 -1.06 7.45 -3.09
C LEU A 120 -0.60 6.37 -4.08
N LEU A 121 0.48 6.60 -4.84
CA LEU A 121 1.11 5.57 -5.68
C LEU A 121 2.02 4.61 -4.91
N LYS A 122 2.45 4.95 -3.69
CA LYS A 122 3.42 4.14 -2.92
C LYS A 122 2.96 2.69 -2.68
N PRO A 123 1.69 2.39 -2.36
CA PRO A 123 1.27 0.99 -2.18
C PRO A 123 1.41 0.17 -3.47
N VAL A 124 0.98 0.72 -4.61
CA VAL A 124 1.12 0.07 -5.94
C VAL A 124 2.59 -0.19 -6.28
N GLN A 125 3.46 0.77 -5.98
CA GLN A 125 4.91 0.61 -6.14
C GLN A 125 5.50 -0.40 -5.16
N ARG A 126 4.95 -0.50 -3.94
CA ARG A 126 5.50 -1.36 -2.89
C ARG A 126 5.24 -2.83 -3.19
N ILE A 127 4.02 -3.18 -3.59
CA ILE A 127 3.66 -4.58 -3.90
C ILE A 127 4.50 -5.15 -5.05
N THR A 128 4.75 -4.33 -6.08
CA THR A 128 5.57 -4.73 -7.24
C THR A 128 7.08 -4.79 -6.95
N LYS A 129 7.55 -4.10 -5.91
CA LYS A 129 8.95 -4.15 -5.48
C LYS A 129 9.30 -5.43 -4.70
N TYR A 130 8.35 -6.07 -4.03
CA TYR A 130 8.64 -7.26 -3.22
C TYR A 130 9.23 -8.40 -4.05
N GLN A 131 8.68 -8.69 -5.23
CA GLN A 131 9.26 -9.71 -6.12
C GLN A 131 10.68 -9.34 -6.60
N LEU A 132 10.97 -8.05 -6.83
CA LEU A 132 12.32 -7.61 -7.23
C LEU A 132 13.32 -7.87 -6.10
N LEU A 133 12.96 -7.51 -4.87
CA LEU A 133 13.83 -7.71 -3.71
C LEU A 133 14.08 -9.20 -3.42
N LEU A 134 13.03 -10.03 -3.46
CA LEU A 134 13.17 -11.48 -3.31
C LEU A 134 14.03 -12.10 -4.41
N LYS A 135 13.89 -11.63 -5.65
CA LYS A 135 14.72 -12.06 -6.77
C LYS A 135 16.19 -11.68 -6.59
N GLU A 136 16.49 -10.48 -6.09
CA GLU A 136 17.86 -10.09 -5.77
C GLU A 136 18.44 -10.94 -4.62
N MET A 137 17.65 -11.23 -3.59
CA MET A 137 18.09 -12.12 -2.50
C MET A 137 18.39 -13.53 -2.99
N LEU A 138 17.52 -14.10 -3.84
CA LEU A 138 17.73 -15.42 -4.42
C LEU A 138 19.04 -15.51 -5.24
N LYS A 139 19.46 -14.43 -5.90
CA LYS A 139 20.76 -14.38 -6.60
C LYS A 139 21.95 -14.48 -5.65
N CYS A 140 21.83 -13.94 -4.44
CA CYS A 140 22.87 -13.94 -3.41
C CYS A 140 22.92 -15.25 -2.60
N SER A 141 21.81 -15.97 -2.51
CA SER A 141 21.65 -17.17 -1.67
C SER A 141 21.82 -18.50 -2.43
N LYS A 142 22.46 -18.52 -3.61
CA LYS A 142 22.56 -19.74 -4.43
C LYS A 142 23.20 -20.89 -3.66
N ASN A 143 22.48 -22.02 -3.61
CA ASN A 143 22.88 -23.26 -2.93
C ASN A 143 23.01 -23.16 -1.40
N SER A 144 22.36 -22.17 -0.77
CA SER A 144 22.22 -22.12 0.69
C SER A 144 20.95 -22.84 1.16
N GLU A 145 20.94 -23.21 2.43
CA GLU A 145 19.70 -23.50 3.15
C GLU A 145 18.75 -22.29 3.01
N GLY A 146 17.47 -22.52 2.71
CA GLY A 146 16.48 -21.44 2.46
C GLY A 146 16.26 -21.03 1.00
N THR A 147 17.01 -21.59 0.04
CA THR A 147 16.84 -21.27 -1.40
C THR A 147 15.43 -21.64 -1.89
N ALA A 148 14.93 -22.81 -1.49
CA ALA A 148 13.61 -23.30 -1.90
C ALA A 148 12.47 -22.41 -1.37
N GLU A 149 12.55 -22.00 -0.10
CA GLU A 149 11.58 -21.07 0.47
C GLU A 149 11.60 -19.70 -0.22
N LEU A 150 12.78 -19.20 -0.61
CA LEU A 150 12.90 -17.95 -1.37
C LEU A 150 12.24 -18.05 -2.76
N GLU A 151 12.40 -19.20 -3.45
CA GLU A 151 11.72 -19.46 -4.72
C GLU A 151 10.20 -19.49 -4.55
N GLU A 152 9.70 -20.17 -3.51
CA GLU A 152 8.27 -20.22 -3.19
C GLU A 152 7.70 -18.84 -2.83
N ALA A 153 8.42 -18.06 -2.03
CA ALA A 153 8.03 -16.70 -1.68
C ALA A 153 7.99 -15.79 -2.92
N LEU A 154 8.97 -15.92 -3.82
CA LEU A 154 8.98 -15.19 -5.08
C LEU A 154 7.79 -15.56 -5.97
N ALA A 155 7.51 -16.85 -6.13
CA ALA A 155 6.35 -17.34 -6.88
C ALA A 155 5.04 -16.79 -6.30
N THR A 156 4.88 -16.86 -4.97
CA THR A 156 3.72 -16.32 -4.25
C THR A 156 3.54 -14.82 -4.53
N MET A 157 4.62 -14.02 -4.46
CA MET A 157 4.52 -12.58 -4.75
C MET A 157 4.17 -12.29 -6.20
N LEU A 158 4.68 -13.07 -7.15
CA LEU A 158 4.31 -12.96 -8.57
C LEU A 158 2.84 -13.30 -8.79
N ASP A 159 2.32 -14.34 -8.13
CA ASP A 159 0.92 -14.73 -8.20
C ASP A 159 -0.01 -13.66 -7.62
N ILE A 160 0.36 -13.03 -6.50
CA ILE A 160 -0.40 -11.90 -5.95
C ILE A 160 -0.43 -10.74 -6.96
N ILE A 161 0.71 -10.35 -7.53
CA ILE A 161 0.78 -9.27 -8.52
C ILE A 161 -0.08 -9.60 -9.74
N LYS A 162 -0.03 -10.85 -10.22
CA LYS A 162 -0.84 -11.32 -11.33
C LYS A 162 -2.33 -11.28 -11.00
N SER A 163 -2.74 -11.83 -9.86
CA SER A 163 -4.13 -11.83 -9.39
C SER A 163 -4.69 -10.41 -9.31
N VAL A 164 -3.93 -9.49 -8.71
CA VAL A 164 -4.29 -8.07 -8.65
C VAL A 164 -4.47 -7.51 -10.06
N ASN A 165 -3.52 -7.75 -10.97
CA ASN A 165 -3.61 -7.26 -12.35
C ASN A 165 -4.80 -7.85 -13.13
N ASP A 166 -5.07 -9.15 -12.98
CA ASP A 166 -6.19 -9.82 -13.66
C ASP A 166 -7.53 -9.30 -13.15
N SER A 167 -7.66 -9.10 -11.84
CA SER A 167 -8.83 -8.53 -11.17
C SER A 167 -9.14 -7.11 -11.67
N MET A 168 -8.11 -6.30 -11.94
CA MET A 168 -8.27 -4.97 -12.57
C MET A 168 -8.90 -5.05 -13.97
N HIS A 169 -8.54 -6.06 -14.77
CA HIS A 169 -9.09 -6.25 -16.12
C HIS A 169 -10.53 -6.79 -16.07
N GLN A 170 -10.86 -7.65 -15.10
CA GLN A 170 -12.22 -8.17 -14.92
C GLN A 170 -13.24 -7.06 -14.57
N ILE A 171 -12.85 -6.10 -13.72
CA ILE A 171 -13.70 -4.96 -13.36
C ILE A 171 -13.90 -3.99 -14.55
N ALA A 172 -13.02 -4.05 -15.56
CA ALA A 172 -13.12 -3.21 -16.76
C ALA A 172 -14.10 -3.76 -17.82
N ILE A 173 -14.69 -4.94 -17.61
CA ILE A 173 -15.72 -5.49 -18.51
C ILE A 173 -17.00 -4.65 -18.37
N THR A 174 -17.37 -3.94 -19.43
CA THR A 174 -18.64 -3.21 -19.51
C THR A 174 -19.68 -4.03 -20.27
N GLY A 175 -20.96 -3.94 -19.85
CA GLY A 175 -22.07 -4.60 -20.56
C GLY A 175 -22.33 -6.07 -20.21
N TYR A 176 -22.08 -6.50 -18.97
CA TYR A 176 -22.49 -7.82 -18.46
C TYR A 176 -23.95 -7.83 -17.92
N GLU A 177 -24.84 -7.12 -18.60
CA GLU A 177 -26.30 -7.23 -18.40
C GLU A 177 -26.96 -7.83 -19.65
#